data_AF-M1WSX3-F1
#
_entry.id   AF-M1WSX3-F1
#
_cell.length_a   1.000
_cell.length_b   1.000
_cell.length_c   1.000
_cell.angle_alpha   90.00
_cell.angle_beta   90.00
_cell.angle_gamma   90.00
#
_symmetry.space_group_name_H-M   'P 1'
#
loop_
_entity.id
_entity.type
_entity.pdbx_description
1 polymer ?
#
loop_
_entity_poly.entity_id
_entity_poly.type
_entity_poly.pdbx_seq_one_letter_code
_entity_poly.pdbx_strand_id
1 'polypeptide(L)'
;MFGVGGPELLIICVVALIVIGPKKLPELLRSLGKGVAEFKRVGNDVKSTLDEEVSKAETEARKREVDEELARRRTEKANQEADAAEAAAENAKIAAASAKADLEKVQSGSEPEAGSTPESAEQSAPETAKNKA
;
A
#
# COMPACT_ATOMS: atom_id res chain seq x y z
N MET A 1 -21.98 39.22 38.35
CA MET A 1 -22.98 39.49 39.41
C MET A 1 -23.88 38.30 39.75
N PHE A 2 -23.42 37.05 39.63
CA PHE A 2 -24.01 35.91 40.32
C PHE A 2 -22.88 34.91 40.58
N GLY A 3 -22.10 35.19 41.63
CA GLY A 3 -21.09 34.26 42.11
C GLY A 3 -21.79 33.16 42.88
N VAL A 4 -22.28 32.14 42.18
CA VAL A 4 -22.71 30.90 42.84
C VAL A 4 -21.43 30.18 43.24
N GLY A 5 -20.91 30.54 44.41
CA GLY A 5 -19.78 29.88 45.02
C GLY A 5 -20.21 28.59 45.71
N GLY A 6 -19.23 27.87 46.27
CA GLY A 6 -19.49 26.72 47.12
C GLY A 6 -20.50 26.99 48.26
N PRO A 7 -20.42 28.13 48.98
CA PRO A 7 -21.34 28.44 50.07
C PRO A 7 -22.79 28.65 49.62
N GLU A 8 -23.02 29.39 48.53
CA GLU A 8 -24.37 29.64 48.00
C GLU A 8 -25.03 28.34 47.52
N LEU A 9 -24.27 27.47 46.85
CA LEU A 9 -24.76 26.14 46.43
C LEU A 9 -25.13 25.27 47.66
N LEU A 10 -24.34 25.34 48.74
CA LEU A 10 -24.62 24.59 49.97
C LEU A 10 -25.94 25.04 50.62
N ILE A 11 -26.21 26.34 50.67
CA ILE A 11 -27.49 26.88 51.18
C ILE A 11 -28.66 26.35 50.36
N ILE A 12 -28.57 26.38 49.03
CA ILE A 12 -29.61 25.84 48.14
C ILE A 12 -29.81 24.34 48.38
N CYS A 13 -28.72 23.58 48.52
CA CYS A 13 -28.78 22.16 48.86
C CYS A 13 -29.50 21.91 50.20
N VAL A 14 -29.22 22.69 51.24
CA VAL A 14 -29.91 22.56 52.54
C VAL A 14 -31.41 22.83 52.39
N VAL A 15 -31.80 23.90 51.68
CA VAL A 15 -33.22 24.20 51.43
C VAL A 15 -33.89 23.07 50.63
N ALA A 16 -33.24 22.56 49.58
CA ALA A 16 -33.73 21.44 48.79
C ALA A 16 -33.88 20.16 49.63
N LEU A 17 -32.94 19.89 50.55
CA LEU A 17 -33.01 18.76 51.47
C LEU A 17 -34.15 18.89 52.49
N ILE A 18 -34.53 20.11 52.90
CA ILE A 18 -35.69 20.32 53.77
C ILE A 18 -36.99 20.07 53.01
N VAL A 19 -37.09 20.57 51.77
CA VAL A 19 -38.31 20.44 50.96
C VAL A 19 -38.53 19.00 50.48
N ILE A 20 -37.49 18.36 49.97
CA ILE A 20 -37.56 17.01 49.38
C ILE A 20 -37.33 15.94 50.46
N GLY A 21 -36.49 16.22 51.44
CA GLY A 21 -36.02 15.27 52.46
C GLY A 21 -34.64 14.69 52.14
N PRO A 22 -33.72 14.57 53.12
CA PRO A 22 -32.35 14.08 52.88
C PRO A 22 -32.27 12.61 52.47
N LYS A 23 -33.30 11.82 52.79
CA LYS A 23 -33.40 10.42 52.33
C LYS A 23 -33.95 10.30 50.91
N LYS A 24 -34.76 11.27 50.45
CA LYS A 24 -35.45 11.23 49.16
C LYS A 24 -34.59 11.76 48.02
N LEU A 25 -33.73 12.74 48.28
CA LEU A 25 -32.79 13.25 47.29
C LEU A 25 -31.89 12.15 46.67
N PRO A 26 -31.19 11.28 47.45
CA PRO A 26 -30.39 10.20 46.87
C PRO A 26 -31.26 9.13 46.19
N GLU A 27 -32.48 8.88 46.68
CA GLU A 27 -33.42 7.95 46.06
C GLU A 27 -33.85 8.42 44.66
N LEU A 28 -34.20 9.71 44.52
CA LEU A 28 -34.55 10.37 43.27
C LEU A 28 -33.37 10.45 42.29
N LEU A 29 -32.17 10.83 42.77
CA LEU A 29 -30.98 10.83 41.93
C LEU A 29 -30.64 9.43 41.44
N ARG A 30 -30.86 8.40 42.25
CA ARG A 30 -30.59 7.00 41.89
C ARG A 30 -31.60 6.45 40.90
N SER A 31 -32.87 6.86 40.95
CA SER A 31 -33.87 6.49 39.94
C SER A 31 -33.65 7.23 38.63
N LEU A 32 -33.43 8.55 38.67
CA LEU A 32 -33.12 9.37 37.51
C LEU A 32 -31.81 8.93 36.85
N GLY A 33 -30.78 8.67 37.66
CA GLY A 33 -29.47 8.24 37.21
C GLY A 33 -29.49 6.88 36.52
N LYS A 34 -30.34 5.95 36.97
CA LYS A 34 -30.57 4.69 36.26
C LYS A 34 -31.20 4.93 34.89
N GLY A 35 -32.22 5.79 34.79
CA GLY A 35 -32.84 6.13 33.51
C GLY A 35 -31.85 6.76 32.52
N VAL A 36 -31.02 7.70 32.99
CA VAL A 36 -29.97 8.32 32.17
C VAL A 36 -28.90 7.31 31.77
N ALA A 37 -28.51 6.40 32.67
CA ALA A 37 -27.53 5.36 32.37
C ALA A 37 -28.02 4.38 31.31
N GLU A 38 -29.27 3.93 31.42
CA GLU A 38 -29.93 3.10 30.40
C GLU A 38 -30.02 3.84 29.06
N PHE A 39 -30.45 5.11 29.06
CA PHE A 39 -30.52 5.91 27.85
C PHE A 39 -29.15 6.07 27.18
N LYS A 40 -28.10 6.31 27.98
CA LYS A 40 -26.72 6.42 27.49
C LYS A 40 -26.22 5.08 26.92
N ARG A 41 -26.59 3.95 27.53
CA ARG A 41 -26.24 2.61 27.03
C ARG A 41 -26.88 2.35 25.67
N VAL A 42 -28.19 2.57 25.56
CA VAL A 42 -28.91 2.43 24.28
C VAL A 42 -28.32 3.36 23.21
N GLY A 43 -28.03 4.62 23.55
CA GLY A 43 -27.40 5.55 22.61
C GLY A 43 -26.01 5.09 22.16
N ASN A 44 -25.23 4.47 23.05
CA ASN A 44 -23.92 3.95 22.72
C ASN A 44 -23.99 2.71 21.82
N ASP A 45 -24.96 1.82 22.05
CA ASP A 45 -25.19 0.64 21.21
C ASP A 45 -25.57 1.05 19.78
N VAL A 46 -26.50 2.00 19.63
CA VAL A 46 -26.87 2.56 18.32
C VAL A 46 -25.68 3.21 17.62
N LYS A 47 -24.90 4.01 18.36
CA LYS A 47 -23.68 4.62 17.80
C LYS A 47 -22.69 3.57 17.32
N SER A 48 -22.49 2.49 18.09
CA SER A 48 -21.58 1.40 17.72
C SER A 48 -22.05 0.68 16.46
N THR A 49 -23.34 0.41 16.32
CA THR A 49 -23.88 -0.23 15.11
C THR A 49 -23.68 0.66 13.87
N LEU A 50 -23.96 1.96 13.98
CA LEU A 50 -23.75 2.90 12.88
C LEU A 50 -22.27 3.03 12.50
N ASP A 51 -21.38 3.09 13.49
CA ASP A 51 -19.93 3.17 13.27
C ASP A 51 -19.41 1.90 12.56
N GLU A 52 -19.89 0.72 12.96
CA GLU A 52 -19.56 -0.54 12.30
C GLU A 52 -20.09 -0.60 10.85
N GLU A 53 -21.31 -0.15 10.59
CA GLU A 53 -21.90 -0.12 9.25
C GLU A 53 -21.15 0.85 8.33
N VAL A 54 -20.83 2.05 8.82
CA VAL A 54 -20.06 3.06 8.07
C VAL A 54 -18.66 2.54 7.77
N SER A 55 -17.98 1.96 8.76
CA SER A 55 -16.64 1.39 8.59
C SER A 55 -16.62 0.24 7.57
N LYS A 56 -17.64 -0.63 7.58
CA LYS A 56 -17.81 -1.69 6.58
C LYS A 56 -18.04 -1.11 5.19
N ALA A 57 -18.93 -0.11 5.05
CA ALA A 57 -19.21 0.53 3.77
C ALA A 57 -17.97 1.21 3.18
N GLU A 58 -17.17 1.90 4.00
CA GLU A 58 -15.92 2.53 3.57
C GLU A 58 -14.89 1.47 3.12
N THR A 59 -14.75 0.39 3.88
CA THR A 59 -13.84 -0.71 3.55
C THR A 59 -14.24 -1.39 2.24
N GLU A 60 -15.52 -1.66 2.03
CA GLU A 60 -16.03 -2.24 0.78
C GLU A 60 -15.84 -1.30 -0.42
N ALA A 61 -16.11 -0.01 -0.25
CA ALA A 61 -15.90 0.99 -1.30
C ALA A 61 -14.42 1.04 -1.73
N ARG A 62 -13.51 1.11 -0.76
CA ARG A 62 -12.06 1.11 -1.01
C ARG A 62 -11.60 -0.18 -1.70
N LYS A 63 -12.18 -1.33 -1.31
CA LYS A 63 -11.83 -2.63 -1.90
C LYS A 63 -12.26 -2.72 -3.37
N ARG A 64 -13.46 -2.20 -3.71
CA ARG A 64 -13.94 -2.12 -5.10
C ARG A 64 -13.06 -1.22 -5.96
N GLU A 65 -12.66 -0.06 -5.45
CA GLU A 65 -11.79 0.87 -6.17
C GLU A 65 -10.43 0.24 -6.49
N VAL A 66 -9.84 -0.47 -5.52
CA VAL A 66 -8.58 -1.21 -5.72
C VAL A 66 -8.75 -2.34 -6.73
N ASP A 67 -9.84 -3.08 -6.68
CA ASP A 67 -10.13 -4.17 -7.62
C ASP A 67 -10.36 -3.64 -9.05
N GLU A 68 -11.05 -2.51 -9.21
CA GLU A 68 -11.20 -1.82 -10.51
C GLU A 68 -9.87 -1.29 -11.05
N GLU A 69 -9.04 -0.68 -10.21
CA GLU A 69 -7.72 -0.19 -10.63
C GLU A 69 -6.81 -1.35 -11.05
N LEU A 70 -6.82 -2.47 -10.31
CA LEU A 70 -6.09 -3.68 -10.68
C LEU A 70 -6.59 -4.28 -11.99
N ALA A 71 -7.91 -4.34 -12.19
CA ALA A 71 -8.51 -4.83 -13.43
C ALA A 71 -8.11 -3.96 -14.63
N ARG A 72 -8.13 -2.64 -14.46
CA ARG A 72 -7.73 -1.67 -15.48
C ARG A 72 -6.24 -1.77 -15.81
N ARG A 73 -5.37 -1.83 -14.80
CA ARG A 73 -3.92 -2.03 -15.00
C ARG A 73 -3.62 -3.35 -15.70
N ARG A 74 -4.38 -4.42 -15.43
CA ARG A 74 -4.23 -5.71 -16.12
C ARG A 74 -4.63 -5.62 -17.59
N THR A 75 -5.73 -4.94 -17.90
CA THR A 75 -6.15 -4.73 -19.30
C THR A 75 -5.19 -3.83 -20.05
N GLU A 76 -4.71 -2.74 -19.44
CA GLU A 76 -3.69 -1.86 -20.03
C GLU A 76 -2.36 -2.59 -20.27
N LYS A 77 -1.91 -3.43 -19.33
CA LYS A 77 -0.72 -4.29 -19.54
C LYS A 77 -0.93 -5.33 -20.63
N ALA A 78 -2.08 -6.00 -20.66
CA ALA A 78 -2.37 -7.00 -21.68
C ALA A 78 -2.39 -6.38 -23.09
N ASN A 79 -2.95 -5.17 -23.23
CA ASN A 79 -2.87 -4.43 -24.49
C ASN A 79 -1.44 -4.02 -24.83
N GLN A 80 -0.67 -3.46 -23.88
CA GLN A 80 0.74 -3.11 -24.13
C GLN A 80 1.61 -4.32 -24.52
N GLU A 81 1.37 -5.49 -23.92
CA GLU A 81 2.09 -6.72 -24.27
C GLU A 81 1.66 -7.25 -25.64
N ALA A 82 0.38 -7.10 -26.01
CA ALA A 82 -0.12 -7.42 -27.35
C ALA A 82 0.46 -6.47 -28.42
N ASP A 83 0.43 -5.15 -28.18
CA ASP A 83 1.01 -4.13 -29.05
C ASP A 83 2.54 -4.30 -29.19
N ALA A 84 3.25 -4.65 -28.10
CA ALA A 84 4.68 -4.91 -28.14
C ALA A 84 5.03 -6.21 -28.89
N ALA A 85 4.21 -7.25 -28.76
CA ALA A 85 4.38 -8.49 -29.52
C ALA A 85 4.08 -8.30 -31.02
N GLU A 86 3.09 -7.48 -31.35
CA GLU A 86 2.74 -7.13 -32.74
C GLU A 86 3.81 -6.25 -33.38
N ALA A 87 4.33 -5.24 -32.66
CA ALA A 87 5.47 -4.43 -33.09
C ALA A 87 6.75 -5.27 -33.28
N ALA A 88 7.01 -6.26 -32.42
CA ALA A 88 8.13 -7.18 -32.57
C ALA A 88 7.96 -8.12 -33.77
N ALA A 89 6.74 -8.59 -34.04
CA ALA A 89 6.42 -9.43 -35.20
C ALA A 89 6.49 -8.63 -36.52
N GLU A 90 6.12 -7.36 -36.51
CA GLU A 90 6.25 -6.45 -37.66
C GLU A 90 7.73 -6.15 -37.94
N ASN A 91 8.54 -5.87 -36.91
CA ASN A 91 9.97 -5.65 -37.06
C ASN A 91 10.70 -6.91 -37.57
N ALA A 92 10.28 -8.11 -37.14
CA ALA A 92 10.82 -9.36 -37.65
C ALA A 92 10.45 -9.61 -39.13
N LYS A 93 9.26 -9.19 -39.57
CA LYS A 93 8.87 -9.24 -41.00
C LYS A 93 9.63 -8.23 -41.85
N ILE A 94 9.88 -7.03 -41.32
CA ILE A 94 10.69 -6.00 -41.98
C ILE A 94 12.15 -6.46 -42.09
N ALA A 95 12.71 -7.09 -41.04
CA ALA A 95 14.05 -7.66 -41.04
C ALA A 95 14.20 -8.85 -42.02
N ALA A 96 13.17 -9.69 -42.13
CA ALA A 96 13.13 -10.80 -43.10
C ALA A 96 12.97 -10.31 -44.55
N ALA A 97 12.34 -9.15 -44.77
CA ALA A 97 12.26 -8.51 -46.07
C ALA A 97 13.60 -7.87 -46.48
N SER A 98 14.34 -7.29 -45.52
CA SER A 98 15.69 -6.76 -45.77
C SER A 98 16.75 -7.85 -46.01
N ALA A 99 16.63 -9.02 -45.39
CA ALA A 99 17.55 -10.15 -45.61
C ALA A 99 17.45 -10.79 -47.02
N LYS A 100 16.39 -10.49 -47.78
CA LYS A 100 16.26 -10.93 -49.19
C LYS A 100 16.99 -10.00 -50.19
N ALA A 101 17.52 -8.86 -49.76
CA ALA A 101 18.25 -7.94 -50.63
C ALA A 101 19.77 -8.20 -50.68
N ASP A 102 20.33 -8.94 -49.72
CA ASP A 102 21.79 -9.15 -49.57
C ASP A 102 22.29 -10.52 -50.09
N LEU A 103 21.53 -11.18 -50.98
CA LEU A 103 21.91 -12.47 -51.58
C LEU A 103 22.20 -12.37 -53.09
N GLU A 104 22.93 -11.35 -53.55
CA GLU A 104 23.45 -11.34 -54.94
C GLU A 104 24.84 -10.69 -55.09
N LYS A 105 25.71 -10.75 -54.06
CA LYS A 105 27.09 -10.28 -54.26
C LYS A 105 28.18 -10.83 -53.35
N VAL A 106 28.38 -12.15 -53.28
CA VAL A 106 29.72 -12.69 -52.92
C VAL A 106 29.98 -14.01 -53.65
N GLN A 107 30.25 -13.94 -54.95
CA GLN A 107 30.98 -14.97 -55.67
C GLN A 107 32.27 -14.32 -56.16
N SER A 108 33.39 -14.58 -55.47
CA SER A 108 34.74 -14.68 -56.05
C SER A 108 35.80 -14.68 -54.95
N GLY A 109 36.55 -15.78 -54.85
CA GLY A 109 38.00 -15.68 -54.63
C GLY A 109 38.60 -16.35 -53.39
N SER A 110 38.98 -17.62 -53.57
CA SER A 110 40.28 -18.22 -53.17
C SER A 110 40.64 -18.37 -51.69
N GLU A 111 40.46 -19.60 -51.19
CA GLU A 111 41.52 -20.38 -50.49
C GLU A 111 42.74 -20.58 -51.42
N PRO A 112 43.99 -20.86 -50.95
CA PRO A 112 44.32 -21.79 -49.86
C PRO A 112 45.58 -21.45 -48.99
N GLU A 113 46.01 -22.44 -48.19
CA GLU A 113 47.34 -22.67 -47.57
C GLU A 113 47.57 -22.05 -46.16
N ALA A 114 47.57 -22.81 -45.06
CA ALA A 114 48.50 -23.85 -44.58
C ALA A 114 49.59 -23.32 -43.62
N GLY A 115 49.65 -23.91 -42.41
CA GLY A 115 50.91 -24.23 -41.75
C GLY A 115 51.43 -23.33 -40.60
N SER A 116 51.42 -23.92 -39.40
CA SER A 116 52.57 -23.98 -38.46
C SER A 116 52.92 -22.78 -37.56
N THR A 117 52.59 -22.92 -36.27
CA THR A 117 53.44 -22.52 -35.10
C THR A 117 54.84 -23.17 -35.18
N PRO A 118 55.92 -22.72 -34.48
CA PRO A 118 55.93 -22.23 -33.08
C PRO A 118 57.03 -21.18 -32.70
N GLU A 119 57.19 -20.93 -31.38
CA GLU A 119 58.47 -20.70 -30.66
C GLU A 119 59.16 -19.32 -30.79
N SER A 120 59.11 -18.42 -29.77
CA SER A 120 59.89 -18.33 -28.51
C SER A 120 61.06 -17.32 -28.60
N ALA A 121 61.14 -16.40 -27.62
CA ALA A 121 62.35 -15.76 -27.06
C ALA A 121 61.89 -14.53 -26.22
N GLU A 122 62.04 -14.57 -24.88
CA GLU A 122 63.12 -13.93 -24.10
C GLU A 122 62.94 -12.39 -24.01
N GLN A 123 63.08 -11.69 -22.87
CA GLN A 123 63.82 -11.87 -21.63
C GLN A 123 63.39 -10.65 -20.77
N SER A 124 63.08 -10.71 -19.48
CA SER A 124 64.09 -10.62 -18.41
C SER A 124 63.38 -10.55 -17.06
N ALA A 125 63.90 -11.31 -16.11
CA ALA A 125 63.61 -11.35 -14.67
C ALA A 125 64.29 -10.14 -13.94
N PRO A 126 64.52 -10.12 -12.60
CA PRO A 126 64.11 -11.03 -11.52
C PRO A 126 63.69 -10.38 -10.17
N GLU A 127 63.31 -11.25 -9.22
CA GLU A 127 63.56 -11.18 -7.75
C GLU A 127 62.88 -10.05 -6.92
N THR A 128 62.38 -10.25 -5.69
CA THR A 128 62.87 -11.12 -4.60
C THR A 128 61.76 -11.38 -3.54
N ALA A 129 61.62 -12.65 -3.15
CA ALA A 129 61.65 -13.20 -1.78
C ALA A 129 60.57 -12.95 -0.68
N LYS A 130 60.09 -14.13 -0.19
CA LYS A 130 59.92 -14.60 1.23
C LYS A 130 58.71 -14.05 2.01
N ASN A 131 57.94 -14.81 2.81
CA ASN A 131 58.13 -16.09 3.52
C ASN A 131 56.72 -16.59 3.95
N LYS A 132 56.27 -17.83 3.71
CA LYS A 132 56.23 -19.00 4.68
C LYS A 132 56.49 -18.62 6.15
N ALA A 133 55.81 -19.12 7.16
CA ALA A 133 55.03 -20.34 7.36
C ALA A 133 54.06 -20.11 8.54
#